data_AF-A0A248KAT0-F1
#
_entry.id   AF-A0A248KAT0-F1
#
_cell.length_a   1.000
_cell.length_b   1.000
_cell.length_c   1.000
_cell.angle_alpha   90.00
_cell.angle_beta   90.00
_cell.angle_gamma   90.00
#
_symmetry.space_group_name_H-M   'P 1'
#
loop_
_entity.id
_entity.type
_entity.pdbx_description
1 polymer ?
#
loop_
_entity_poly.entity_id
_entity_poly.type
_entity_poly.pdbx_seq_one_letter_code
_entity_poly.pdbx_strand_id
1 'polypeptide(L)'
;MPARRENSIFLNVGLTEALGNKQNYSQQLTALSGLEIAKDKLPFFNSNNSADITTLTKLGAILSPKILLMRSERYFNWEALLSK
;
A
#
# COMPACT_ATOMS: atom_id res chain seq x y z
N MET A 1 -46.85 -0.22 19.72
CA MET A 1 -45.41 -0.32 19.97
C MET A 1 -44.68 -0.33 18.63
N PRO A 2 -43.89 0.70 18.27
CA PRO A 2 -43.15 0.74 17.02
C PRO A 2 -42.04 -0.32 17.05
N ALA A 3 -42.30 -1.43 16.36
CA ALA A 3 -41.57 -2.68 16.54
C ALA A 3 -40.45 -2.80 15.51
N ARG A 4 -39.20 -2.73 15.98
CA ARG A 4 -37.96 -3.25 15.35
C ARG A 4 -37.52 -2.61 14.02
N ARG A 5 -38.43 -2.21 13.13
CA ARG A 5 -38.14 -1.66 11.80
C ARG A 5 -37.52 -0.27 11.87
N GLU A 6 -37.90 0.53 12.86
CA GLU A 6 -37.29 1.84 13.11
C GLU A 6 -35.83 1.70 13.59
N ASN A 7 -35.53 0.75 14.48
CA ASN A 7 -34.14 0.53 14.91
C ASN A 7 -33.23 0.05 13.77
N SER A 8 -33.77 -0.70 12.80
CA SER A 8 -33.00 -1.16 11.64
C SER A 8 -32.64 -0.02 10.68
N ILE A 9 -33.55 0.93 10.45
CA ILE A 9 -33.26 2.08 9.58
C ILE A 9 -32.22 3.01 10.20
N PHE A 10 -32.25 3.22 11.53
CA PHE A 10 -31.25 4.06 12.21
C PHE A 10 -29.85 3.44 12.22
N LEU A 11 -29.73 2.11 12.35
CA LEU A 11 -28.45 1.40 12.23
C LEU A 11 -27.89 1.47 10.81
N ASN A 12 -28.74 1.31 9.79
CA ASN A 12 -28.33 1.34 8.40
C ASN A 12 -27.87 2.74 7.96
N VAL A 13 -28.59 3.80 8.36
CA VAL A 13 -28.20 5.19 8.07
C VAL A 13 -26.89 5.55 8.79
N GLY A 14 -26.74 5.17 10.07
CA GLY A 14 -25.51 5.42 10.83
C GLY A 14 -24.28 4.69 10.25
N LEU A 15 -24.43 3.47 9.74
CA LEU A 15 -23.35 2.74 9.06
C LEU A 15 -23.00 3.36 7.71
N THR A 16 -23.98 3.77 6.91
CA THR A 16 -23.75 4.44 5.63
C THR A 16 -23.06 5.80 5.81
N GLU A 17 -23.46 6.58 6.81
CA GLU A 17 -22.81 7.84 7.17
C GLU A 17 -21.40 7.63 7.74
N ALA A 18 -21.23 6.63 8.63
CA ALA A 18 -19.92 6.27 9.17
C ALA A 18 -18.94 5.77 8.09
N LEU A 19 -19.44 5.24 6.98
CA LEU A 19 -18.65 4.82 5.82
C LEU A 19 -18.62 5.87 4.69
N GLY A 20 -19.39 6.95 4.80
CA GLY A 20 -19.56 7.98 3.77
C GLY A 20 -18.23 8.61 3.37
N ASN A 21 -17.72 8.23 2.19
CA ASN A 21 -16.41 8.60 1.63
C ASN A 21 -15.19 7.98 2.32
N LYS A 22 -15.38 6.98 3.18
CA LYS A 22 -14.28 6.12 3.60
C LYS A 22 -13.89 5.19 2.46
N GLN A 23 -12.68 4.67 2.53
CA GLN A 23 -12.13 3.77 1.54
C GLN A 23 -13.03 2.54 1.37
N ASN A 24 -13.58 2.34 0.17
CA ASN A 24 -14.35 1.14 -0.17
C ASN A 24 -13.50 -0.11 0.06
N TYR A 25 -14.15 -1.23 0.43
CA TYR A 25 -13.46 -2.50 0.55
C TYR A 25 -12.69 -2.83 -0.73
N SER A 26 -11.38 -3.05 -0.61
CA SER A 26 -10.55 -3.54 -1.70
C SER A 26 -9.57 -4.57 -1.18
N GLN A 27 -9.48 -5.67 -1.93
CA GLN A 27 -8.66 -6.82 -1.56
C GLN A 27 -7.17 -6.47 -1.58
N GLN A 28 -6.76 -5.51 -2.41
CA GLN A 28 -5.39 -5.00 -2.48
C GLN A 28 -4.99 -4.23 -1.21
N LEU A 29 -5.92 -3.47 -0.64
CA LEU A 29 -5.67 -2.71 0.60
C LEU A 29 -5.65 -3.61 1.81
N THR A 30 -6.50 -4.64 1.82
CA THR A 30 -6.45 -5.72 2.81
C THR A 30 -5.12 -6.47 2.75
N ALA A 31 -4.60 -6.73 1.54
CA ALA A 31 -3.29 -7.38 1.39
C ALA A 31 -2.15 -6.51 1.94
N LEU A 32 -2.17 -5.20 1.67
CA LEU A 32 -1.15 -4.26 2.18
C LEU A 32 -1.24 -4.07 3.71
N SER A 33 -2.44 -4.05 4.28
CA SER A 33 -2.62 -3.84 5.73
C SER A 33 -2.25 -5.06 6.57
N GLY A 34 -2.17 -6.25 5.97
CA GLY A 34 -1.73 -7.48 6.62
C GLY A 34 -0.20 -7.65 6.70
N LEU A 35 0.59 -6.73 6.13
CA LEU A 35 2.04 -6.82 6.13
C LEU A 35 2.65 -6.39 7.46
N GLU A 36 3.66 -7.13 7.93
CA GLU A 36 4.46 -6.74 9.08
C GLU A 36 5.41 -5.59 8.70
N ILE A 37 5.32 -4.48 9.44
CA ILE A 37 6.19 -3.32 9.22
C ILE A 37 7.59 -3.66 9.75
N ALA A 38 8.59 -3.59 8.87
CA ALA A 38 9.99 -3.83 9.23
C ALA A 38 10.90 -2.81 8.52
N LYS A 39 12.03 -2.50 9.17
CA LYS A 39 13.05 -1.59 8.63
C LYS A 39 13.67 -2.17 7.36
N ASP A 40 14.00 -1.30 6.41
CA ASP A 40 14.69 -1.64 5.15
C ASP A 40 13.92 -2.70 4.31
N LYS A 41 12.58 -2.70 4.41
CA LYS A 41 11.69 -3.55 3.61
C LYS A 41 10.85 -2.71 2.65
N LEU A 42 10.60 -3.26 1.46
CA LEU A 42 9.69 -2.69 0.46
C LEU A 42 8.51 -3.65 0.25
N PRO A 43 7.28 -3.22 0.55
CA PRO A 43 6.06 -3.90 0.12
C PRO A 43 5.93 -3.93 -1.41
N PHE A 44 5.50 -5.06 -1.96
CA PHE A 44 5.17 -5.20 -3.38
C PHE A 44 4.05 -6.22 -3.58
N PHE A 45 3.29 -6.08 -4.67
CA PHE A 45 2.28 -7.08 -5.03
C PHE A 45 2.93 -8.27 -5.72
N ASN A 46 2.66 -9.48 -5.24
CA ASN A 46 3.21 -10.73 -5.80
C ASN A 46 2.19 -11.47 -6.69
N SER A 47 0.90 -11.16 -6.56
CA SER A 47 -0.17 -11.62 -7.44
C SER A 47 -1.37 -10.67 -7.37
N ASN A 48 -2.43 -10.96 -8.12
CA ASN A 48 -3.71 -10.29 -7.90
C ASN A 48 -4.14 -10.54 -6.45
N ASN A 49 -4.29 -9.45 -5.70
CA ASN A 49 -4.84 -9.41 -4.34
C ASN A 49 -3.93 -9.98 -3.24
N SER A 50 -2.62 -10.07 -3.49
CA SER A 50 -1.64 -10.49 -2.50
C SER A 50 -0.40 -9.60 -2.54
N ALA A 51 0.19 -9.34 -1.37
CA ALA A 51 1.36 -8.50 -1.20
C ALA A 51 2.37 -9.22 -0.32
N ASP A 52 3.64 -8.96 -0.56
CA ASP A 52 4.78 -9.46 0.22
C ASP A 52 5.76 -8.32 0.50
N ILE A 53 6.73 -8.57 1.39
CA ILE A 53 7.84 -7.67 1.66
C ILE A 53 9.15 -8.24 1.11
N THR A 54 9.94 -7.40 0.46
CA THR A 54 11.32 -7.73 0.06
C THR A 54 12.32 -6.85 0.79
N THR A 55 13.56 -7.33 0.95
CA THR A 55 14.63 -6.55 1.58
C THR A 55 15.19 -5.53 0.58
N LEU A 56 15.15 -4.25 0.94
CA LEU A 56 15.90 -3.23 0.22
C LEU A 56 17.37 -3.35 0.59
N THR A 57 18.20 -3.76 -0.36
CA THR A 57 19.65 -3.60 -0.21
C THR A 57 19.99 -2.10 -0.24
N LYS A 58 21.15 -1.71 0.32
CA LYS A 58 21.62 -0.31 0.28
C LYS A 58 21.60 0.28 -1.14
N LEU A 59 21.89 -0.55 -2.14
CA LEU A 59 21.78 -0.23 -3.55
C LEU A 59 20.33 0.06 -3.97
N GLY A 60 19.39 -0.84 -3.66
CA GLY A 60 17.96 -0.61 -3.91
C GLY A 60 17.44 0.69 -3.28
N ALA A 61 17.82 0.99 -2.04
CA ALA A 61 17.43 2.20 -1.34
C ALA A 61 18.03 3.49 -1.94
N ILE A 62 19.25 3.44 -2.49
CA ILE A 62 19.88 4.57 -3.19
C ILE A 62 19.27 4.77 -4.58
N LEU A 63 18.85 3.69 -5.23
CA LEU A 63 18.25 3.72 -6.57
C LEU A 63 16.83 4.26 -6.57
N SER A 64 15.97 3.95 -5.59
CA SER A 64 14.56 4.41 -5.63
C SER A 64 14.41 5.94 -5.69
N PRO A 65 15.15 6.74 -4.90
CA PRO A 65 15.12 8.19 -5.01
C PRO A 65 15.84 8.69 -6.27
N LYS A 66 16.95 8.04 -6.65
CA LYS A 66 17.78 8.48 -7.77
C LYS A 66 17.12 8.17 -9.13
N ILE A 67 16.32 7.10 -9.26
CA ILE A 67 15.48 6.78 -10.43
C ILE A 67 14.41 7.84 -10.65
N LEU A 68 13.84 8.38 -9.56
CA LEU A 68 12.86 9.45 -9.63
C LEU A 68 13.49 10.77 -10.13
N LEU A 69 14.78 11.00 -9.82
CA LEU A 69 15.57 12.15 -10.29
C LEU A 69 16.24 11.91 -11.66
N MET A 70 16.33 10.66 -12.13
CA MET A 70 17.07 10.25 -13.34
C MET A 70 16.29 10.41 -14.65
N ARG A 71 15.02 10.87 -14.64
CA ARG A 71 14.29 11.10 -15.90
C ARG A 71 14.92 12.17 -16.81
N SER A 72 15.99 12.87 -16.40
CA SER A 72 16.65 13.88 -17.24
C SER A 72 18.15 13.71 -17.52
N GLU A 73 18.90 12.72 -17.00
CA GLU A 73 20.38 12.78 -17.13
C GLU A 73 21.10 11.47 -17.50
N ARG A 74 21.90 11.55 -18.58
CA ARG A 74 22.70 10.51 -19.24
C ARG A 74 24.03 10.19 -18.52
N TYR A 75 24.05 10.09 -17.19
CA TYR A 75 25.28 9.85 -16.43
C TYR A 75 25.20 8.72 -15.41
N PHE A 76 24.17 7.87 -15.49
CA PHE A 76 24.05 6.78 -14.55
C PHE A 76 24.92 5.57 -14.91
N ASN A 77 26.04 5.40 -14.20
CA ASN A 77 26.92 4.25 -14.34
C ASN A 77 26.47 3.10 -13.42
N TRP A 78 25.80 2.10 -14.01
CA TRP A 78 25.29 0.91 -13.31
C TRP A 78 26.42 -0.03 -12.81
N GLU A 79 27.58 -0.04 -13.47
CA GLU A 79 28.70 -0.94 -13.15
C GLU A 79 29.37 -0.57 -11.81
N ALA A 80 29.49 0.72 -11.52
CA ALA A 80 30.07 1.22 -10.26
C ALA A 80 29.24 0.83 -9.02
N LEU A 81 27.96 0.50 -9.22
CA LEU A 81 27.03 0.15 -8.16
C LEU A 81 27.00 -1.36 -7.87
N LEU A 82 27.30 -2.21 -8.84
CA LEU A 82 27.38 -3.65 -8.67
C LEU A 82 28.76 -4.12 -8.15
N SER A 83 29.76 -3.23 -8.12
CA SER A 83 31.16 -3.52 -7.76
C SER A 83 31.44 -3.62 -6.23
N LYS A 84 30.60 -4.31 -5.45
CA LYS A 84 30.96 -4.73 -4.08
C LYS A 84 30.80 -6.22 -3.89
#